data_AF-A0A1G3XU18-F1
#
_entry.id   AF-A0A1G3XU18-F1
#
_cell.length_a   1.000
_cell.length_b   1.000
_cell.length_c   1.000
_cell.angle_alpha   90.00
_cell.angle_beta   90.00
_cell.angle_gamma   90.00
#
_symmetry.space_group_name_H-M   'P 1'
#
loop_
_entity.id
_entity.type
_entity.pdbx_description
1 polymer ?
#
loop_
_entity_poly.entity_id
_entity_poly.type
_entity_poly.pdbx_seq_one_letter_code
_entity_poly.pdbx_strand_id
1 'polypeptide(L)'
;MRLGERVPIRDRFEKLYIPVTESGCWIWIGICHPKYGYGRIRNEGSTKFLQAHRISYELYIGSIPQGLFVCHKCDVRSCVNPNHLFIGTVTDNNRDMCAKKRDKNGKKSYCKNGHEFVSENIQITSNSGRRCKICAEVYQKNYRKTYHRNKPIEHGEFV
;
A
#
# COMPACT_ATOMS: atom_id res chain seq x y z
N MET A 1 -1.88 -49.02 -6.29
CA MET A 1 -1.86 -47.56 -6.52
C MET A 1 -0.64 -46.99 -5.81
N ARG A 2 0.34 -46.44 -6.53
CA ARG A 2 1.54 -45.86 -5.89
C ARG A 2 1.12 -44.54 -5.23
N LEU A 3 1.25 -44.44 -3.91
CA LEU A 3 1.26 -43.15 -3.20
C LEU A 3 2.40 -42.34 -3.81
N GLY A 4 2.07 -41.38 -4.68
CA GLY A 4 3.06 -40.51 -5.30
C GLY A 4 3.84 -39.80 -4.21
N GLU A 5 5.17 -39.90 -4.26
CA GLU A 5 6.05 -39.17 -3.36
C GLU A 5 5.72 -37.69 -3.44
N ARG A 6 5.43 -37.09 -2.28
CA ARG A 6 5.15 -35.66 -2.20
C ARG A 6 6.40 -34.90 -2.60
N VAL A 7 6.32 -34.07 -3.64
CA VAL A 7 7.45 -33.28 -4.12
C VAL A 7 7.67 -32.11 -3.16
N PRO A 8 8.82 -32.03 -2.47
CA PRO A 8 9.15 -30.92 -1.59
C PRO A 8 8.91 -29.55 -2.23
N ILE A 9 8.46 -28.58 -1.42
CA ILE A 9 8.18 -27.24 -1.91
C ILE A 9 9.43 -26.56 -2.52
N ARG A 10 10.62 -26.89 -2.01
CA ARG A 10 11.92 -26.41 -2.51
C ARG A 10 12.11 -26.77 -3.99
N ASP A 11 11.96 -28.04 -4.34
CA ASP A 11 12.20 -28.54 -5.71
C ASP A 11 11.23 -27.92 -6.72
N ARG A 12 10.00 -27.63 -6.29
CA ARG A 12 9.02 -26.91 -7.12
C ARG A 12 9.34 -25.42 -7.21
N PHE A 13 9.80 -24.81 -6.12
CA PHE A 13 10.15 -23.40 -6.06
C PHE A 13 11.31 -23.07 -7.00
N GLU A 14 12.37 -23.88 -7.00
CA GLU A 14 13.59 -23.67 -7.80
C GLU A 14 13.35 -23.73 -9.31
N LYS A 15 12.24 -24.35 -9.75
CA LYS A 15 11.83 -24.42 -11.16
C LYS A 15 10.94 -23.27 -11.59
N LEU A 16 10.56 -22.37 -10.67
CA LEU A 16 9.53 -21.36 -10.88
C LEU A 16 10.06 -19.92 -10.84
N TYR A 17 11.37 -19.74 -11.02
CA TYR A 17 11.95 -18.42 -11.26
C TYR A 17 13.02 -18.45 -12.35
N ILE A 18 13.25 -17.29 -12.97
CA ILE A 18 14.33 -17.06 -13.93
C ILE A 18 15.24 -15.96 -13.38
N PRO A 19 16.56 -16.22 -13.18
CA PRO A 19 17.51 -15.18 -12.85
C PRO A 19 17.67 -14.16 -13.99
N VAL A 20 17.62 -12.88 -13.67
CA VAL A 20 17.84 -11.76 -14.60
C VAL A 20 19.12 -11.06 -14.19
N THR A 21 20.14 -11.14 -15.06
CA THR A 21 21.51 -10.69 -14.79
C THR A 21 21.62 -9.20 -14.52
N GLU A 22 20.91 -8.37 -15.29
CA GLU A 22 21.05 -6.90 -15.28
C GLU A 22 20.51 -6.30 -13.97
N SER A 23 19.41 -6.88 -13.48
CA SER A 23 18.75 -6.41 -12.25
C SER A 23 19.17 -7.19 -11.01
N GLY A 24 19.84 -8.33 -11.18
CA GLY A 24 20.07 -9.33 -10.14
C GLY A 24 18.78 -10.01 -9.63
N CYS A 25 17.60 -9.70 -10.17
CA CYS A 25 16.34 -10.27 -9.68
C CYS A 25 16.17 -11.72 -10.11
N TRP A 26 15.50 -12.52 -9.28
CA TRP A 26 14.99 -13.83 -9.70
C TRP A 26 13.50 -13.67 -9.93
N ILE A 27 13.08 -13.62 -11.19
CA ILE A 27 11.69 -13.31 -11.55
C ILE A 27 10.85 -14.57 -11.46
N TRP A 28 9.84 -14.53 -10.59
CA TRP A 28 8.85 -15.59 -10.46
C TRP A 28 8.04 -15.75 -11.75
N ILE A 29 8.02 -16.96 -12.30
CA ILE A 29 7.27 -17.33 -13.52
C ILE A 29 6.03 -18.19 -13.22
N GLY A 30 5.80 -18.53 -11.95
CA GLY A 30 4.59 -19.21 -11.52
C GLY A 30 3.38 -18.28 -11.41
N ILE A 31 2.31 -18.80 -10.80
CA ILE A 31 1.08 -18.05 -10.56
C ILE A 31 1.38 -16.80 -9.74
N CYS A 32 0.81 -15.67 -10.14
CA CYS A 32 0.89 -14.40 -9.42
C CYS A 32 -0.51 -13.96 -8.94
N HIS A 33 -0.56 -13.13 -7.90
CA HIS A 33 -1.82 -12.53 -7.48
C HIS A 33 -2.35 -11.55 -8.54
N PRO A 34 -3.58 -11.69 -9.05
CA PRO A 34 -4.07 -10.90 -10.19
C PRO A 34 -4.07 -9.39 -9.91
N LYS A 35 -4.40 -8.97 -8.68
CA LYS A 35 -4.47 -7.55 -8.32
C LYS A 35 -3.14 -6.96 -7.83
N TYR A 36 -2.29 -7.79 -7.23
CA TYR A 36 -1.11 -7.29 -6.50
C TYR A 36 0.22 -7.69 -7.16
N GLY A 37 0.25 -8.66 -8.07
CA GLY A 37 1.46 -9.06 -8.79
C GLY A 37 2.47 -9.87 -7.99
N TYR A 38 2.18 -10.22 -6.74
CA TYR A 38 3.05 -11.07 -5.93
C TYR A 38 2.98 -12.52 -6.38
N GLY A 39 4.15 -13.15 -6.55
CA GLY A 39 4.26 -14.58 -6.84
C GLY A 39 3.65 -15.45 -5.75
N ARG A 40 3.06 -16.58 -6.14
CA ARG A 40 2.37 -17.52 -5.27
C ARG A 40 2.72 -18.96 -5.61
N ILE A 41 2.82 -19.79 -4.59
CA ILE A 41 3.04 -21.24 -4.69
C ILE A 41 2.11 -21.95 -3.71
N ARG A 42 1.63 -23.15 -4.04
CA ARG A 42 0.85 -23.99 -3.13
C ARG A 42 1.75 -25.04 -2.50
N ASN A 43 1.53 -25.34 -1.22
CA ASN A 43 2.06 -26.58 -0.67
C ASN A 43 1.25 -27.77 -1.18
N GLU A 44 1.86 -28.94 -1.29
CA GLU A 44 1.18 -30.14 -1.75
C GLU A 44 0.08 -30.54 -0.76
N GLY A 45 -1.07 -30.95 -1.30
CA GLY A 45 -2.27 -31.23 -0.49
C GLY A 45 -2.94 -30.00 0.14
N SER A 46 -2.40 -28.79 -0.06
CA SER A 46 -3.00 -27.56 0.45
C SER A 46 -3.78 -26.79 -0.61
N THR A 47 -4.94 -26.28 -0.22
CA THR A 47 -5.72 -25.31 -1.01
C THR A 47 -5.23 -23.87 -0.86
N LYS A 48 -4.39 -23.60 0.15
CA LYS A 48 -3.88 -22.26 0.45
C LYS A 48 -2.67 -21.92 -0.41
N PHE A 49 -2.67 -20.72 -0.97
CA PHE A 49 -1.48 -20.15 -1.61
C PHE A 49 -0.57 -19.49 -0.58
N LEU A 50 0.71 -19.79 -0.67
CA LEU A 50 1.80 -19.14 0.04
C LEU A 50 2.45 -18.10 -0.88
N GLN A 51 2.99 -17.03 -0.29
CA GLN A 51 3.69 -16.00 -1.06
C GLN A 51 5.09 -16.47 -1.43
N ALA A 52 5.44 -16.44 -2.72
CA ALA A 52 6.70 -17.00 -3.21
C ALA A 52 7.94 -16.33 -2.59
N HIS A 53 7.92 -15.00 -2.42
CA HIS A 53 9.04 -14.29 -1.79
C HIS A 53 9.22 -14.67 -0.30
N ARG A 54 8.14 -14.99 0.43
CA ARG A 54 8.24 -15.50 1.81
C ARG A 54 8.84 -16.90 1.84
N ILE A 55 8.43 -17.76 0.91
CA ILE A 55 9.02 -19.10 0.75
C ILE A 55 10.51 -19.00 0.43
N SER A 56 10.92 -18.08 -0.46
CA SER A 56 12.33 -17.83 -0.73
C SER A 56 13.10 -17.45 0.54
N TYR A 57 12.56 -16.52 1.32
CA TYR A 57 13.18 -16.12 2.59
C TYR A 57 13.34 -17.32 3.54
N GLU A 58 12.30 -18.12 3.71
CA GLU A 58 12.32 -19.31 4.57
C GLU A 58 13.29 -20.40 4.09
N LEU A 59 13.42 -20.59 2.77
CA LEU A 59 14.29 -21.61 2.19
C LEU A 59 15.78 -21.25 2.24
N TYR A 60 16.13 -19.97 2.07
CA TYR A 60 17.52 -19.53 1.89
C TYR A 60 18.08 -18.67 3.02
N ILE A 61 17.23 -18.02 3.82
CA ILE A 61 17.67 -17.12 4.89
C ILE A 61 17.31 -17.68 6.27
N GLY A 62 16.04 -18.06 6.46
CA GLY A 62 15.58 -18.65 7.71
C GLY A 62 14.15 -18.28 8.07
N SER A 63 13.75 -18.59 9.31
CA SER A 63 12.38 -18.38 9.77
C SER A 63 11.98 -16.91 9.75
N ILE A 64 10.71 -16.64 9.40
CA ILE A 64 10.13 -15.31 9.46
C ILE A 64 9.54 -15.10 10.86
N PRO A 65 10.04 -14.15 11.67
CA PRO A 65 9.48 -13.92 12.99
C PRO A 65 8.02 -13.50 12.93
N GLN A 66 7.25 -13.85 13.97
CA GLN A 66 5.83 -13.54 14.04
C GLN A 66 5.59 -12.03 13.98
N GLY A 67 4.58 -11.60 13.20
CA GLY A 67 4.21 -10.19 13.06
C GLY A 67 5.10 -9.38 12.12
N LEU A 68 6.16 -9.99 11.54
CA LEU A 68 7.04 -9.32 10.60
C LEU A 68 6.75 -9.69 9.14
N PHE A 69 7.17 -8.78 8.25
CA PHE A 69 6.94 -8.85 6.82
C PHE A 69 8.26 -9.09 6.10
N VAL A 70 8.19 -9.79 4.97
CA VAL A 70 9.32 -9.92 4.04
C VAL A 70 9.12 -8.84 2.97
N CYS A 71 10.06 -7.91 2.91
CA CYS A 71 10.03 -6.73 2.04
C CYS A 71 11.08 -6.84 0.93
N HIS A 72 10.80 -6.21 -0.21
CA HIS A 72 11.71 -6.16 -1.36
C HIS A 72 12.58 -4.90 -1.34
N LYS A 73 13.89 -5.06 -1.53
CA LYS A 73 14.82 -3.95 -1.78
C LYS A 73 14.66 -3.38 -3.21
N CYS A 74 14.37 -4.27 -4.17
CA CYS A 74 14.35 -3.99 -5.61
C CYS A 74 13.00 -3.49 -6.17
N ASP A 75 11.96 -3.43 -5.33
CA ASP A 75 10.58 -3.04 -5.73
C ASP A 75 9.90 -3.87 -6.82
N VAL A 76 10.51 -4.97 -7.24
CA VAL A 76 9.93 -5.93 -8.19
C VAL A 76 9.12 -6.97 -7.41
N ARG A 77 7.78 -6.89 -7.48
CA ARG A 77 6.88 -7.74 -6.68
C ARG A 77 6.96 -9.24 -6.99
N SER A 78 7.36 -9.59 -8.21
CA SER A 78 7.61 -10.98 -8.64
C SER A 78 9.02 -11.44 -8.32
N CYS A 79 9.91 -10.60 -7.77
CA CYS A 79 11.25 -11.01 -7.43
C CYS A 79 11.23 -11.93 -6.21
N VAL A 80 11.98 -13.03 -6.30
CA VAL A 80 12.15 -14.01 -5.23
C VAL A 80 13.63 -14.24 -4.91
N ASN A 81 14.54 -13.37 -5.34
CA ASN A 81 15.95 -13.48 -4.96
C ASN A 81 16.10 -13.20 -3.46
N PRO A 82 16.61 -14.13 -2.64
CA PRO A 82 16.77 -13.93 -1.20
C PRO A 82 17.62 -12.70 -0.85
N ASN A 83 18.65 -12.38 -1.63
CA ASN A 83 19.50 -11.20 -1.39
C ASN A 83 18.74 -9.86 -1.54
N HIS A 84 17.64 -9.88 -2.28
CA HIS A 84 16.75 -8.73 -2.48
C HIS A 84 15.63 -8.67 -1.44
N LEU A 85 15.60 -9.58 -0.48
CA LEU A 85 14.59 -9.64 0.58
C LEU A 85 15.19 -9.20 1.92
N PHE A 86 14.34 -8.65 2.78
CA PHE A 86 14.67 -8.33 4.17
C PHE A 86 13.43 -8.40 5.04
N ILE A 87 13.64 -8.52 6.35
CA ILE A 87 12.55 -8.48 7.32
C ILE A 87 12.30 -7.04 7.74
N GLY A 88 11.04 -6.63 7.72
CA GLY A 88 10.61 -5.30 8.16
C GLY A 88 9.31 -5.35 8.95
N THR A 89 9.10 -4.32 9.76
CA THR A 89 7.79 -4.05 10.36
C THR A 89 6.86 -3.39 9.33
N VAL A 90 5.56 -3.30 9.63
CA VAL A 90 4.61 -2.48 8.85
C VAL A 90 5.12 -1.05 8.72
N THR A 91 5.70 -0.52 9.80
CA THR A 91 6.25 0.85 9.84
C THR A 91 7.42 1.01 8.89
N ASP A 92 8.32 0.02 8.80
CA ASP A 92 9.46 0.05 7.88
C ASP A 92 9.00 -0.02 6.43
N ASN A 93 8.04 -0.90 6.13
CA ASN A 93 7.46 -1.01 4.79
C ASN A 93 6.74 0.30 4.37
N ASN A 94 6.01 0.93 5.29
CA ASN A 94 5.36 2.21 5.02
C ASN A 94 6.37 3.34 4.84
N ARG A 95 7.45 3.36 5.64
CA ARG A 95 8.53 4.35 5.50
C ARG A 95 9.22 4.21 4.15
N ASP A 96 9.54 2.99 3.72
CA ASP A 96 10.12 2.71 2.39
C ASP A 96 9.18 3.17 1.26
N MET A 97 7.89 2.85 1.37
CA MET A 97 6.88 3.30 0.41
C MET A 97 6.83 4.84 0.30
N CYS A 98 6.84 5.54 1.43
CA CYS A 98 6.83 7.00 1.49
C CYS A 98 8.12 7.60 0.91
N ALA A 99 9.28 7.08 1.28
CA ALA A 99 10.58 7.53 0.78
C ALA A 99 10.67 7.40 -0.74
N LYS A 100 10.13 6.30 -1.29
CA LYS A 100 10.07 6.02 -2.72
C LYS A 100 8.91 6.70 -3.45
N LYS A 101 8.17 7.61 -2.78
CA LYS A 101 7.00 8.33 -3.34
C LYS A 101 5.93 7.41 -3.94
N ARG A 102 5.79 6.20 -3.41
CA ARG A 102 4.75 5.22 -3.83
C ARG A 102 3.45 5.37 -3.04
N ASP A 103 3.40 6.30 -2.09
CA ASP A 103 2.19 6.66 -1.39
C ASP A 103 1.23 7.43 -2.32
N LYS A 104 0.06 6.85 -2.58
CA LYS A 104 -1.01 7.49 -3.36
C LYS A 104 -1.59 8.73 -2.67
N ASN A 105 -1.41 8.85 -1.35
CA ASN A 105 -1.91 9.94 -0.52
C ASN A 105 -0.80 10.90 -0.07
N GLY A 106 0.34 10.90 -0.77
CA GLY A 106 1.43 11.82 -0.50
C GLY A 106 0.96 13.28 -0.38
N LYS A 107 1.71 14.08 0.38
CA LYS A 107 1.38 15.49 0.63
C LYS A 107 1.19 16.22 -0.70
N LYS A 108 -0.06 16.54 -1.02
CA LYS A 108 -0.41 17.29 -2.23
C LYS A 108 0.11 18.72 -2.10
N SER A 109 0.65 19.25 -3.20
CA SER A 109 1.06 20.66 -3.31
C SER A 109 -0.11 21.57 -3.66
N TYR A 110 -1.22 21.02 -4.15
CA TYR A 110 -2.40 21.80 -4.53
C TYR A 110 -3.69 21.17 -3.97
N CYS A 111 -4.68 22.01 -3.70
CA CYS A 111 -6.02 21.57 -3.33
C CYS A 111 -6.80 21.11 -4.57
N LYS A 112 -7.99 20.50 -4.37
CA LYS A 112 -8.83 19.99 -5.46
C LYS A 112 -9.30 21.05 -6.47
N ASN A 113 -9.29 22.32 -6.08
CA ASN A 113 -9.65 23.46 -6.95
C ASN A 113 -8.41 24.14 -7.56
N GLY A 114 -7.22 23.56 -7.42
CA GLY A 114 -5.98 24.08 -8.01
C GLY A 114 -5.24 25.12 -7.18
N HIS A 115 -5.71 25.49 -5.98
CA HIS A 115 -4.98 26.45 -5.14
C HIS A 115 -3.77 25.79 -4.47
N GLU A 116 -2.63 26.46 -4.52
CA GLU A 116 -1.38 25.97 -3.94
C GLU A 116 -1.43 25.94 -2.41
N PHE A 117 -0.89 24.87 -1.82
CA PHE A 117 -0.71 24.70 -0.39
C PHE A 117 0.60 25.35 0.07
N VAL A 118 0.62 26.68 0.06
CA VAL A 118 1.60 27.51 0.77
C VAL A 118 1.13 27.81 2.19
N SER A 119 2.04 28.20 3.07
CA SER A 119 1.76 28.40 4.51
C SER A 119 0.57 29.34 4.76
N GLU A 120 0.43 30.36 3.92
CA GLU A 120 -0.58 31.41 3.93
C GLU A 120 -1.97 30.89 3.51
N ASN A 121 -2.00 29.86 2.67
CA ASN A 121 -3.23 29.25 2.12
C ASN A 121 -3.55 27.88 2.77
N ILE A 122 -2.85 27.53 3.85
CA ILE A 122 -3.11 26.35 4.66
C ILE A 122 -3.83 26.77 5.94
N GLN A 123 -4.97 26.13 6.19
CA GLN A 123 -5.63 26.11 7.49
C GLN A 123 -5.43 24.73 8.12
N ILE A 124 -4.84 24.65 9.30
CA ILE A 124 -4.70 23.40 10.05
C ILE A 124 -6.03 23.08 10.75
N THR A 125 -6.50 21.85 10.61
CA THR A 125 -7.73 21.36 11.26
C THR A 125 -7.42 20.73 12.61
N SER A 126 -8.45 20.53 13.45
CA SER A 126 -8.30 19.94 14.80
C SER A 126 -7.67 18.54 14.80
N ASN A 127 -7.81 17.78 13.70
CA ASN A 127 -7.19 16.48 13.51
C ASN A 127 -5.82 16.54 12.79
N SER A 128 -5.12 17.69 12.86
CA SER A 128 -3.84 17.93 12.18
C SER A 128 -3.88 17.79 10.65
N GLY A 129 -5.07 17.82 10.06
CA GLY A 129 -5.26 17.89 8.62
C GLY A 129 -4.97 19.28 8.07
N ARG A 130 -4.85 19.38 6.74
CA ARG A 130 -4.68 20.66 6.03
C ARG A 130 -5.89 20.93 5.15
N ARG A 131 -6.47 22.11 5.29
CA ARG A 131 -7.56 22.63 4.46
C ARG A 131 -7.07 23.85 3.68
N CYS A 132 -7.53 24.00 2.44
CA CYS A 132 -7.26 25.20 1.63
C CYS A 132 -8.05 26.38 2.18
N LYS A 133 -7.36 27.45 2.60
CA LYS A 133 -7.97 28.62 3.24
C LYS A 133 -8.93 29.35 2.30
N ILE A 134 -8.52 29.58 1.05
CA ILE A 134 -9.37 30.18 0.01
C ILE A 134 -10.69 29.39 -0.17
N CYS A 135 -10.59 28.06 -0.28
CA CYS A 135 -11.78 27.21 -0.40
C CYS A 135 -12.66 27.25 0.87
N ALA A 136 -12.06 27.36 2.05
CA ALA A 136 -12.79 27.46 3.31
C ALA A 136 -13.58 28.76 3.40
N GLU A 137 -12.97 29.87 3.01
CA GLU A 137 -13.60 31.20 2.98
C GLU A 137 -14.78 31.25 2.01
N VAL A 138 -14.60 30.74 0.79
CA VAL A 138 -15.69 30.65 -0.21
C VAL A 138 -16.85 29.83 0.33
N TYR A 139 -16.56 28.67 0.93
CA TYR A 139 -17.57 27.82 1.53
C TYR A 139 -18.32 28.53 2.66
N GLN A 140 -17.61 29.18 3.59
CA GLN A 140 -18.21 29.89 4.71
C GLN A 140 -19.09 31.06 4.24
N LYS A 141 -18.63 31.82 3.23
CA LYS A 141 -19.41 32.91 2.63
C LYS A 141 -20.71 32.39 2.00
N ASN A 142 -20.64 31.27 1.28
CA ASN A 142 -21.82 30.64 0.68
C ASN A 142 -22.78 30.10 1.74
N TYR A 143 -22.26 29.43 2.77
CA TYR A 143 -23.07 28.91 3.88
C TYR A 143 -23.83 30.04 4.60
N ARG A 144 -23.16 31.16 4.93
CA ARG A 144 -23.79 32.34 5.54
C ARG A 144 -24.92 32.89 4.66
N LYS A 145 -24.68 33.04 3.35
CA LYS A 145 -25.71 33.50 2.40
C LYS A 145 -26.93 32.59 2.37
N THR A 146 -26.72 31.27 2.29
CA THR A 146 -27.82 30.29 2.26
C THR A 146 -28.56 30.21 3.59
N TYR A 147 -27.86 30.31 4.72
CA TYR A 147 -28.45 30.29 6.05
C TYR A 147 -29.38 31.50 6.26
N HIS A 148 -28.93 32.71 5.92
CA HIS A 148 -29.79 33.90 6.03
C HIS A 148 -31.00 33.86 5.09
N ARG A 149 -30.84 33.30 3.88
CA ARG A 149 -31.97 33.14 2.94
C ARG A 149 -33.02 32.15 3.43
N ASN A 150 -32.59 31.10 4.12
CA ASN A 150 -33.45 30.01 4.57
C ASN A 150 -33.76 30.08 6.08
N LYS A 151 -33.44 31.20 6.75
CA LYS A 151 -33.75 31.38 8.17
C LYS A 151 -35.27 31.46 8.29
N PRO A 152 -35.92 30.63 9.13
CA PRO A 152 -37.36 30.71 9.33
C PRO A 152 -37.72 32.13 9.80
N ILE A 153 -38.76 32.72 9.22
CA ILE A 153 -39.35 33.96 9.73
C ILE A 153 -40.03 33.56 11.04
N GLU A 154 -39.50 34.04 12.17
CA GLU A 154 -40.19 33.93 13.45
C GLU A 154 -41.42 34.85 13.36
N HIS A 155 -42.60 34.25 13.13
CA HIS A 155 -43.86 34.96 13.31
C HIS A 155 -44.02 35.22 14.81
N GLY A 156 -43.65 36.42 15.25
CA GLY A 156 -43.94 36.87 16.60
C GLY A 156 -45.44 36.82 16.83
N GLU A 157 -45.86 36.12 17.88
CA GLU A 157 -47.23 36.18 18.39
C GLU A 157 -47.50 37.64 18.79
N PHE A 158 -48.37 38.31 18.03
CA PHE A 158 -48.98 39.54 18.47
C PHE A 158 -49.99 39.16 19.54
N VAL A 159 -49.71 39.60 20.78
CA VAL A 159 -50.62 39.57 21.93
C VAL A 159 -51.90 40.33 21.68
#